data_AF-A0A915NLK8-F1
#
_entry.id   AF-A0A915NLK8-F1
#
_cell.length_a   1.000
_cell.length_b   1.000
_cell.length_c   1.000
_cell.angle_alpha   90.00
_cell.angle_beta   90.00
_cell.angle_gamma   90.00
#
_symmetry.space_group_name_H-M   'P 1'
#
loop_
_entity.id
_entity.type
_entity.pdbx_description
1 polymer ?
#
loop_
_entity_poly.entity_id
_entity_poly.type
_entity_poly.pdbx_seq_one_letter_code
_entity_poly.pdbx_strand_id
1 'polypeptide(L)'
;MQGISMSNTMQRRQFSVLACVFQSIFVALFAIFGEFHNHEEDKHNRVHANYPMFQDIHTMVIIGFGFLLSFLKKYGLSALSINLLLCSFVMQYALLLRGFLSPEFLETGLCTISIDELVQADLSCVTVLITMGVLLGRLTPVQFLVLAFLETSITVLLEHLLYNVLFINDAGRSLVVHCFGAYFGLAAAKVCHRQNTMVVDDDESSGHSSELFAMLGTLFIWSFFPSFNAGSIPHSTPEMRHRAFLNSYLAMVY
;
A
#
# COMPACT_ATOMS: atom_id res chain seq x y z
N MET A 1 -21.64 28.57 -29.84
CA MET A 1 -21.74 27.13 -29.52
C MET A 1 -20.79 26.37 -30.44
N GLN A 2 -19.54 26.17 -30.02
CA GLN A 2 -18.52 25.45 -30.78
C GLN A 2 -18.20 24.14 -30.05
N GLY A 3 -18.05 23.07 -30.84
CA GLY A 3 -18.08 21.68 -30.40
C GLY A 3 -17.12 21.34 -29.28
N ILE A 4 -17.68 20.79 -28.19
CA ILE A 4 -16.95 19.96 -27.25
C ILE A 4 -16.60 18.67 -28.01
N SER A 5 -15.37 18.61 -28.53
CA SER A 5 -14.82 17.43 -29.20
C SER A 5 -14.98 16.18 -28.32
N MET A 6 -15.49 15.08 -28.88
CA MET A 6 -15.61 13.76 -28.23
C MET A 6 -14.33 13.30 -27.50
N SER A 7 -13.16 13.78 -27.92
CA SER A 7 -11.86 13.53 -27.28
C SER A 7 -11.82 13.99 -25.81
N ASN A 8 -12.44 15.13 -25.48
CA ASN A 8 -12.36 15.74 -24.15
C ASN A 8 -13.22 15.00 -23.11
N THR A 9 -14.36 14.45 -23.55
CA THR A 9 -15.26 13.67 -22.70
C THR A 9 -14.67 12.30 -22.38
N MET A 10 -14.03 11.64 -23.36
CA MET A 10 -13.38 10.35 -23.14
C MET A 10 -12.21 10.50 -22.16
N GLN A 11 -11.36 11.53 -22.32
CA GLN A 11 -10.24 11.82 -21.41
C GLN A 11 -10.69 12.11 -19.97
N ARG A 12 -11.84 12.79 -19.77
CA ARG A 12 -12.45 12.97 -18.43
C ARG A 12 -13.01 11.69 -17.82
N ARG A 13 -13.43 10.71 -18.62
CA ARG A 13 -14.03 9.44 -18.15
C ARG A 13 -13.02 8.30 -18.03
N GLN A 14 -11.78 8.47 -18.50
CA GLN A 14 -10.74 7.43 -18.46
C GLN A 14 -10.56 6.84 -17.07
N PHE A 15 -10.49 7.71 -16.04
CA PHE A 15 -10.38 7.28 -14.65
C PHE A 15 -11.55 6.39 -14.22
N SER A 16 -12.78 6.89 -14.38
CA SER A 16 -13.97 6.16 -13.94
C SER A 16 -14.12 4.83 -14.69
N VAL A 17 -13.86 4.82 -16.00
CA VAL A 17 -13.92 3.59 -16.80
C VAL A 17 -12.88 2.58 -16.31
N LEU A 18 -11.62 3.01 -16.15
CA LEU A 18 -10.54 2.13 -15.69
C LEU A 18 -10.80 1.58 -14.29
N ALA A 19 -11.21 2.45 -13.35
CA ALA A 19 -11.54 2.06 -11.99
C ALA A 19 -12.73 1.08 -11.95
N CYS A 20 -13.79 1.34 -12.72
CA CYS A 20 -14.92 0.41 -12.82
C CYS A 20 -14.52 -0.94 -13.41
N VAL A 21 -13.68 -0.96 -14.45
CA VAL A 21 -13.21 -2.21 -15.06
C VAL A 21 -12.43 -3.04 -14.04
N PHE A 22 -11.45 -2.45 -13.36
CA PHE A 22 -10.70 -3.16 -12.32
C PHE A 22 -11.59 -3.62 -11.17
N GLN A 23 -12.49 -2.76 -10.68
CA GLN A 23 -13.38 -3.12 -9.57
C GLN A 23 -14.32 -4.26 -9.97
N SER A 24 -14.88 -4.26 -11.18
CA SER A 24 -15.70 -5.37 -11.68
C SER A 24 -14.91 -6.67 -11.78
N ILE A 25 -13.65 -6.61 -12.24
CA ILE A 25 -12.76 -7.78 -12.28
C ILE A 25 -12.49 -8.29 -10.86
N PHE A 26 -12.11 -7.43 -9.92
CA PHE A 26 -11.82 -7.84 -8.55
C PHE A 26 -13.04 -8.46 -7.87
N VAL A 27 -14.23 -7.84 -8.01
CA VAL A 27 -15.47 -8.40 -7.48
C VAL A 27 -15.76 -9.79 -8.06
N ALA A 28 -15.61 -9.97 -9.37
CA ALA A 28 -15.81 -11.27 -10.00
C ALA A 28 -14.80 -12.32 -9.49
N LEU A 29 -13.52 -11.95 -9.39
CA LEU A 29 -12.47 -12.85 -8.89
C LEU A 29 -12.69 -13.22 -7.42
N PHE A 30 -13.04 -12.27 -6.56
CA PHE A 30 -13.38 -12.56 -5.16
C PHE A 30 -14.64 -13.43 -5.04
N ALA A 31 -15.64 -13.22 -5.89
CA ALA A 31 -16.85 -14.04 -5.88
C ALA A 31 -16.59 -15.48 -6.34
N ILE A 32 -15.63 -15.70 -7.24
CA ILE A 32 -15.29 -17.03 -7.78
C ILE A 32 -14.29 -17.75 -6.87
N PHE A 33 -13.26 -17.06 -6.38
CA PHE A 33 -12.12 -17.68 -5.70
C PHE A 33 -12.03 -17.33 -4.22
N GLY A 34 -12.69 -16.29 -3.72
CA GLY A 34 -12.54 -15.84 -2.35
C GLY A 34 -13.26 -16.73 -1.34
N GLU A 35 -12.55 -17.12 -0.27
CA GLU A 35 -13.11 -17.86 0.86
C GLU A 35 -12.67 -17.24 2.19
N PHE A 36 -13.59 -17.06 3.14
CA PHE A 36 -13.22 -16.59 4.48
C PHE A 36 -12.62 -17.72 5.31
N HIS A 37 -11.54 -17.43 6.04
CA HIS A 37 -10.92 -18.41 6.93
C HIS A 37 -11.91 -18.89 8.01
N ASN A 38 -12.23 -20.19 8.01
CA ASN A 38 -13.35 -20.75 8.77
C ASN A 38 -13.00 -21.78 9.85
N HIS A 39 -11.73 -21.99 10.21
CA HIS A 39 -11.36 -22.94 11.26
C HIS A 39 -11.86 -22.48 12.65
N GLU A 40 -12.88 -23.15 13.18
CA GLU A 40 -13.62 -22.76 14.39
C GLU A 40 -12.76 -22.75 15.67
N GLU A 41 -11.71 -23.58 15.77
CA GLU A 41 -10.82 -23.62 16.93
C GLU A 41 -9.85 -22.42 17.01
N ASP A 42 -9.63 -21.70 15.90
CA ASP A 42 -8.62 -20.64 15.77
C ASP A 42 -9.24 -19.21 15.73
N LYS A 43 -10.57 -19.10 15.60
CA LYS A 43 -11.27 -17.81 15.42
C LYS A 43 -11.10 -16.85 16.59
N HIS A 44 -11.20 -17.34 17.82
CA HIS A 44 -11.09 -16.46 19.00
C HIS A 44 -9.65 -15.99 19.20
N ASN A 45 -8.66 -16.89 19.11
CA ASN A 45 -7.25 -16.55 19.35
C ASN A 45 -6.65 -15.65 18.26
N ARG A 46 -6.94 -15.89 16.98
CA ARG A 46 -6.36 -15.09 15.88
C ARG A 46 -6.95 -13.69 15.79
N VAL A 47 -8.25 -13.54 16.00
CA VAL A 47 -8.89 -12.22 16.02
C VAL A 47 -8.33 -11.40 17.17
N HIS A 48 -8.26 -11.94 18.40
CA HIS A 48 -7.72 -11.17 19.53
C HIS A 48 -6.23 -10.85 19.38
N ALA A 49 -5.44 -11.72 18.75
CA ALA A 49 -3.99 -11.54 18.67
C ALA A 49 -3.53 -10.64 17.51
N ASN A 50 -4.13 -10.77 16.33
CA ASN A 50 -3.65 -10.10 15.12
C ASN A 50 -4.46 -8.85 14.77
N TYR A 51 -5.72 -8.77 15.20
CA TYR A 51 -6.57 -7.61 14.88
C TYR A 51 -5.98 -6.27 15.38
N PRO A 52 -5.45 -6.16 16.62
CA PRO A 52 -4.84 -4.89 17.06
C PRO A 52 -3.64 -4.47 16.20
N MET A 53 -2.77 -5.42 15.83
CA MET A 53 -1.63 -5.13 14.96
C MET A 53 -2.07 -4.72 13.56
N PHE A 54 -3.11 -5.36 13.02
CA PHE A 54 -3.74 -4.94 11.78
C PHE A 54 -4.27 -3.51 11.89
N GLN A 55 -4.98 -3.16 12.97
CA GLN A 55 -5.52 -1.81 13.15
C GLN A 55 -4.41 -0.74 13.17
N ASP A 56 -3.30 -1.01 13.86
CA ASP A 56 -2.15 -0.10 13.90
C ASP A 56 -1.56 0.12 12.51
N ILE A 57 -1.30 -0.98 11.78
CA ILE A 57 -0.74 -0.95 10.42
C ILE A 57 -1.70 -0.27 9.45
N HIS A 58 -2.97 -0.63 9.48
CA HIS A 58 -3.98 -0.05 8.61
C HIS A 58 -4.16 1.45 8.87
N THR A 59 -4.14 1.86 10.14
CA THR A 59 -4.17 3.28 10.52
C THR A 59 -2.93 4.01 10.02
N MET A 60 -1.76 3.38 10.11
CA MET A 60 -0.52 3.92 9.55
C MET A 60 -0.61 4.10 8.03
N VAL A 61 -1.18 3.14 7.30
CA VAL A 61 -1.33 3.18 5.84
C VAL A 61 -2.33 4.26 5.40
N ILE A 62 -3.51 4.33 6.03
CA ILE A 62 -4.57 5.24 5.61
C ILE A 62 -4.33 6.66 6.14
N ILE A 63 -4.07 6.80 7.45
CA ILE A 63 -3.94 8.09 8.12
C ILE A 63 -2.47 8.54 8.10
N GLY A 64 -1.55 7.68 8.54
CA GLY A 64 -0.13 8.02 8.62
C GLY A 64 0.45 8.50 7.28
N PHE A 65 0.48 7.62 6.27
CA PHE A 65 0.95 7.98 4.93
C PHE A 65 0.06 9.02 4.25
N GLY A 66 -1.27 8.93 4.40
CA GLY A 66 -2.20 9.88 3.78
C GLY A 66 -1.94 11.33 4.21
N PHE A 67 -1.74 11.57 5.51
CA PHE A 67 -1.40 12.88 6.03
C PHE A 67 0.07 13.26 5.83
N LEU A 68 1.01 12.31 5.91
CA LEU A 68 2.44 12.58 5.64
C LEU A 68 2.62 13.13 4.22
N LEU A 69 1.96 12.52 3.24
CA LEU A 69 2.01 12.93 1.82
C LEU A 69 1.25 14.23 1.53
N SER A 70 0.59 14.83 2.52
CA SER A 70 -0.17 16.09 2.36
C SER A 70 0.67 17.36 2.56
N PHE A 71 1.99 17.25 2.71
CA PHE A 71 2.89 18.39 2.96
C PHE A 71 2.86 19.46 1.85
N LEU A 72 2.51 19.06 0.62
CA LEU A 72 2.35 19.97 -0.52
C LEU A 72 1.10 20.85 -0.36
N LYS A 73 1.31 22.15 -0.17
CA LYS A 73 0.29 23.19 0.09
C LYS A 73 -0.92 23.15 -0.87
N LYS A 74 -0.70 22.89 -2.17
CA LYS A 74 -1.76 22.84 -3.20
C LYS A 74 -2.33 21.44 -3.46
N TYR A 75 -1.75 20.38 -2.88
CA TYR A 75 -2.11 19.00 -3.19
C TYR A 75 -2.65 18.21 -1.99
N GLY A 76 -2.76 18.78 -0.79
CA GLY A 76 -3.18 18.06 0.43
C GLY A 76 -4.42 17.17 0.26
N LEU A 77 -5.57 17.72 -0.16
CA LEU A 77 -6.79 16.92 -0.36
C LEU A 77 -6.66 15.88 -1.49
N SER A 78 -5.92 16.22 -2.55
CA SER A 78 -5.66 15.29 -3.65
C SER A 78 -4.75 14.14 -3.20
N ALA A 79 -3.76 14.40 -2.34
CA ALA A 79 -2.85 13.40 -1.80
C ALA A 79 -3.61 12.39 -0.93
N LEU A 80 -4.46 12.85 0.00
CA LEU A 80 -5.31 11.96 0.80
C LEU A 80 -6.26 11.12 -0.06
N SER A 81 -6.89 11.74 -1.07
CA SER A 81 -7.84 11.04 -1.96
C SER A 81 -7.15 9.98 -2.82
N ILE A 82 -5.98 10.29 -3.37
CA ILE A 82 -5.18 9.35 -4.16
C ILE A 82 -4.64 8.24 -3.24
N ASN A 83 -4.20 8.57 -2.02
CA ASN A 83 -3.78 7.58 -1.01
C ASN A 83 -4.89 6.56 -0.77
N LEU A 84 -6.09 7.02 -0.42
CA LEU A 84 -7.23 6.13 -0.15
C LEU A 84 -7.61 5.29 -1.38
N LEU A 85 -7.60 5.89 -2.57
CA LEU A 85 -7.84 5.19 -3.83
C LEU A 85 -6.81 4.07 -4.05
N LEU A 86 -5.52 4.37 -3.91
CA LEU A 86 -4.46 3.40 -4.14
C LEU A 86 -4.47 2.30 -3.09
N CYS A 87 -4.67 2.61 -1.81
CA CYS A 87 -4.79 1.59 -0.77
C CYS A 87 -5.97 0.66 -1.06
N SER A 88 -7.15 1.21 -1.40
CA SER A 88 -8.34 0.40 -1.71
C SER A 88 -8.12 -0.51 -2.92
N PHE A 89 -7.43 -0.03 -3.94
CA PHE A 89 -7.08 -0.80 -5.12
C PHE A 89 -6.04 -1.89 -4.82
N VAL A 90 -4.93 -1.50 -4.19
CA VAL A 90 -3.79 -2.38 -3.91
C VAL A 90 -4.18 -3.46 -2.93
N MET A 91 -4.93 -3.16 -1.87
CA MET A 91 -5.38 -4.19 -0.92
C MET A 91 -6.12 -5.33 -1.62
N GLN A 92 -7.13 -5.00 -2.45
CA GLN A 92 -7.90 -5.98 -3.20
C GLN A 92 -7.02 -6.79 -4.14
N TYR A 93 -6.15 -6.11 -4.89
CA TYR A 93 -5.31 -6.77 -5.88
C TYR A 93 -4.22 -7.66 -5.25
N ALA A 94 -3.60 -7.18 -4.18
CA ALA A 94 -2.57 -7.86 -3.42
C ALA A 94 -3.09 -9.12 -2.75
N LEU A 95 -4.31 -9.09 -2.19
CA LEU A 95 -5.00 -10.27 -1.65
C LEU A 95 -5.22 -11.33 -2.73
N LEU A 96 -5.73 -10.93 -3.90
CA LEU A 96 -5.96 -11.87 -5.01
C LEU A 96 -4.66 -12.49 -5.51
N LEU A 97 -3.62 -11.67 -5.75
CA LEU A 97 -2.33 -12.17 -6.22
C LEU A 97 -1.67 -13.11 -5.22
N ARG A 98 -1.66 -12.78 -3.92
CA ARG A 98 -1.10 -13.67 -2.89
C ARG A 98 -1.92 -14.94 -2.75
N GLY A 99 -3.25 -14.83 -2.79
CA GLY A 99 -4.15 -15.97 -2.80
C GLY A 99 -3.82 -16.92 -3.95
N PHE A 100 -3.67 -16.44 -5.19
CA PHE A 100 -3.32 -17.29 -6.34
C PHE A 100 -1.94 -17.93 -6.25
N LEU A 101 -1.01 -17.31 -5.52
CA LEU A 101 0.35 -17.84 -5.30
C LEU A 101 0.45 -18.69 -4.03
N SER A 102 -0.63 -18.86 -3.28
CA SER A 102 -0.62 -19.57 -2.01
C SER A 102 -0.63 -21.09 -2.24
N PRO A 103 0.00 -21.88 -1.35
CA PRO A 103 -0.10 -23.33 -1.39
C PRO A 103 -1.55 -23.83 -1.32
N GLU A 104 -2.40 -23.17 -0.53
CA GLU A 104 -3.80 -23.52 -0.36
C GLU A 104 -4.56 -23.42 -1.68
N PHE A 105 -4.28 -22.40 -2.51
CA PHE A 105 -4.91 -22.27 -3.81
C PHE A 105 -4.54 -23.43 -4.76
N LEU A 106 -3.33 -24.00 -4.65
CA LEU A 106 -2.96 -25.19 -5.42
C LEU A 106 -3.75 -26.43 -4.99
N GLU A 107 -4.19 -26.50 -3.75
CA GLU A 107 -4.93 -27.64 -3.19
C GLU A 107 -6.45 -27.51 -3.38
N THR A 108 -7.01 -26.33 -3.09
CA THR A 108 -8.46 -26.10 -3.03
C THR A 108 -8.99 -25.30 -4.22
N GLY A 109 -8.12 -24.59 -4.94
CA GLY A 109 -8.51 -23.60 -5.94
C GLY A 109 -9.14 -22.33 -5.34
N LEU A 110 -9.02 -22.11 -4.03
CA LEU A 110 -9.63 -20.98 -3.32
C LEU A 110 -8.56 -20.12 -2.63
N CYS A 111 -8.82 -18.80 -2.60
CA CYS A 111 -8.00 -17.79 -1.96
C CYS A 111 -8.57 -17.48 -0.57
N THR A 112 -7.85 -17.87 0.49
CA THR A 112 -8.27 -17.61 1.87
C THR A 112 -8.12 -16.12 2.21
N ILE A 113 -9.16 -15.54 2.82
CA ILE A 113 -9.16 -14.17 3.35
C ILE A 113 -9.12 -14.25 4.87
N SER A 114 -8.05 -13.69 5.46
CA SER A 114 -7.82 -13.65 6.91
C SER A 114 -7.20 -12.31 7.32
N ILE A 115 -7.12 -12.04 8.63
CA ILE A 115 -6.45 -10.83 9.16
C ILE A 115 -4.96 -10.82 8.78
N ASP A 116 -4.31 -11.98 8.75
CA ASP A 116 -2.90 -12.09 8.35
C ASP A 116 -2.71 -11.64 6.89
N GLU A 117 -3.61 -12.07 6.00
CA GLU A 117 -3.59 -11.66 4.59
C GLU A 117 -3.90 -10.16 4.42
N LEU A 118 -4.79 -9.60 5.24
CA LEU A 118 -5.05 -8.14 5.26
C LEU A 118 -3.80 -7.36 5.67
N VAL A 119 -3.05 -7.83 6.66
CA VAL A 119 -1.76 -7.22 7.05
C VAL A 119 -0.79 -7.26 5.87
N GLN A 120 -0.61 -8.39 5.18
CA GLN A 120 0.27 -8.48 4.01
C GLN A 120 -0.18 -7.56 2.86
N ALA A 121 -1.48 -7.40 2.68
CA ALA A 121 -2.05 -6.49 1.69
C ALA A 121 -1.74 -5.01 2.04
N ASP A 122 -1.84 -4.62 3.31
CA ASP A 122 -1.44 -3.29 3.77
C ASP A 122 0.06 -3.02 3.57
N LEU A 123 0.94 -4.01 3.79
CA LEU A 123 2.37 -3.89 3.49
C LEU A 123 2.63 -3.60 2.00
N SER A 124 1.82 -4.19 1.11
CA SER A 124 1.87 -3.90 -0.33
C SER A 124 1.45 -2.47 -0.63
N CYS A 125 0.43 -1.97 0.08
CA CYS A 125 0.00 -0.58 -0.03
C CYS A 125 1.16 0.35 0.33
N VAL A 126 1.87 0.10 1.44
CA VAL A 126 3.04 0.89 1.84
C VAL A 126 4.07 1.00 0.71
N THR A 127 4.36 -0.11 0.01
CA THR A 127 5.31 -0.09 -1.12
C THR A 127 4.89 0.92 -2.19
N VAL A 128 3.62 0.85 -2.61
CA VAL A 128 3.05 1.76 -3.61
C VAL A 128 2.98 3.20 -3.10
N LEU A 129 2.73 3.41 -1.81
CA LEU A 129 2.68 4.74 -1.20
C LEU A 129 4.06 5.39 -1.08
N ILE A 130 5.13 4.60 -0.87
CA ILE A 130 6.51 5.10 -0.94
C ILE A 130 6.80 5.59 -2.37
N THR A 131 6.44 4.81 -3.39
CA THR A 131 6.55 5.23 -4.79
C THR A 131 5.70 6.47 -5.09
N MET A 132 4.47 6.53 -4.56
CA MET A 132 3.60 7.69 -4.65
C MET A 132 4.27 8.94 -4.07
N GLY A 133 4.96 8.83 -2.94
CA GLY A 133 5.71 9.93 -2.33
C GLY A 133 6.79 10.51 -3.25
N VAL A 134 7.51 9.66 -3.99
CA VAL A 134 8.54 10.10 -4.96
C VAL A 134 7.90 10.80 -6.19
N LEU A 135 6.69 10.39 -6.57
CA LEU A 135 6.01 10.82 -7.79
C LEU A 135 4.87 11.82 -7.52
N LEU A 136 4.73 12.27 -6.29
CA LEU A 136 3.63 13.14 -5.87
C LEU A 136 3.66 14.45 -6.66
N GLY A 137 2.49 14.90 -7.11
CA GLY A 137 2.36 16.09 -7.96
C GLY A 137 2.80 15.89 -9.42
N ARG A 138 3.40 14.74 -9.78
CA ARG A 138 3.90 14.47 -11.14
C ARG A 138 3.01 13.54 -11.96
N LEU A 139 2.25 12.66 -11.31
CA LEU A 139 1.35 11.71 -11.97
C LEU A 139 -0.13 12.04 -11.72
N THR A 140 -0.95 11.70 -12.71
CA THR A 140 -2.41 11.72 -12.60
C THR A 140 -2.93 10.47 -11.87
N PRO A 141 -4.15 10.49 -11.29
CA PRO A 141 -4.73 9.31 -10.64
C PRO A 141 -4.80 8.06 -11.54
N VAL A 142 -5.01 8.22 -12.85
CA VAL A 142 -5.01 7.12 -13.82
C VAL A 142 -3.60 6.50 -13.94
N GLN A 143 -2.57 7.33 -14.02
CA GLN A 143 -1.18 6.86 -14.08
C GLN A 143 -0.79 6.16 -12.79
N PHE A 144 -1.25 6.66 -11.64
CA PHE A 144 -1.04 5.99 -10.35
C PHE A 144 -1.74 4.62 -10.29
N LEU A 145 -2.95 4.46 -10.82
CA LEU A 145 -3.61 3.15 -10.87
C LEU A 145 -2.84 2.14 -11.73
N VAL A 146 -2.37 2.56 -12.91
CA VAL A 146 -1.56 1.69 -13.79
C VAL A 146 -0.24 1.34 -13.12
N LEU A 147 0.43 2.32 -12.50
CA LEU A 147 1.66 2.09 -11.77
C LEU A 147 1.45 1.13 -10.60
N ALA A 148 0.40 1.33 -9.79
CA ALA A 148 0.09 0.47 -8.66
C ALA A 148 -0.20 -0.97 -9.08
N PHE A 149 -0.88 -1.18 -10.21
CA PHE A 149 -1.09 -2.52 -10.77
C PHE A 149 0.24 -3.20 -11.11
N LEU A 150 1.14 -2.51 -11.82
CA LEU A 150 2.43 -3.05 -12.22
C LEU A 150 3.36 -3.28 -11.02
N GLU A 151 3.48 -2.29 -10.15
CA GLU A 151 4.32 -2.34 -8.95
C GLU A 151 3.86 -3.48 -8.03
N THR A 152 2.57 -3.55 -7.71
CA THR A 152 2.03 -4.62 -6.86
C THR A 152 2.29 -6.00 -7.45
N SER A 153 2.13 -6.18 -8.77
CA SER A 153 2.45 -7.44 -9.45
C SER A 153 3.90 -7.85 -9.23
N ILE A 154 4.82 -6.92 -9.44
CA ILE A 154 6.26 -7.17 -9.32
C ILE A 154 6.63 -7.44 -7.87
N THR A 155 6.16 -6.62 -6.92
CA THR A 155 6.47 -6.76 -5.50
C THR A 155 5.97 -8.08 -4.94
N VAL A 156 4.72 -8.48 -5.24
CA VAL A 156 4.17 -9.75 -4.72
C VAL A 156 4.94 -10.95 -5.28
N LEU A 157 5.30 -10.93 -6.57
CA LEU A 157 6.14 -12.00 -7.15
C LEU A 157 7.55 -12.02 -6.56
N LEU A 158 8.13 -10.84 -6.33
CA LEU A 158 9.45 -10.69 -5.70
C LEU A 158 9.43 -11.20 -4.25
N GLU A 159 8.39 -10.89 -3.48
CA GLU A 159 8.19 -11.42 -2.13
C GLU A 159 8.10 -12.95 -2.14
N HIS A 160 7.29 -13.52 -3.05
CA HIS A 160 7.18 -14.97 -3.19
C HIS A 160 8.55 -15.61 -3.49
N LEU A 161 9.33 -15.01 -4.39
CA LEU A 161 10.69 -15.46 -4.68
C LEU A 161 11.62 -15.36 -3.46
N LEU A 162 11.65 -14.21 -2.79
CA LEU A 162 12.58 -13.97 -1.69
C LEU A 162 12.28 -14.85 -0.47
N TYR A 163 11.00 -15.06 -0.15
CA TYR A 163 10.62 -15.77 1.07
C TYR A 163 10.47 -17.28 0.85
N ASN A 164 9.86 -17.71 -0.25
CA ASN A 164 9.54 -19.13 -0.45
C ASN A 164 10.64 -19.89 -1.21
N VAL A 165 11.46 -19.20 -1.99
CA VAL A 165 12.54 -19.83 -2.80
C VAL A 165 13.91 -19.54 -2.22
N LEU A 166 14.18 -18.29 -1.85
CA LEU A 166 15.49 -17.85 -1.37
C LEU A 166 15.62 -17.82 0.17
N PHE A 167 14.51 -18.02 0.88
CA PHE A 167 14.45 -18.07 2.36
C PHE A 167 15.08 -16.85 3.05
N ILE A 168 14.95 -15.67 2.45
CA ILE A 168 15.44 -14.41 3.00
C ILE A 168 14.57 -13.98 4.18
N ASN A 169 15.21 -13.59 5.30
CA ASN A 169 14.52 -13.03 6.45
C ASN A 169 14.44 -11.49 6.34
N ASP A 170 13.24 -10.97 6.08
CA ASP A 170 12.96 -9.54 6.00
C ASP A 170 11.65 -9.20 6.75
N ALA A 171 11.55 -9.60 8.02
CA ALA A 171 10.36 -9.41 8.84
C ALA A 171 9.88 -7.95 8.94
N GLY A 172 10.83 -7.00 9.04
CA GLY A 172 10.56 -5.56 9.06
C GLY A 172 10.34 -4.92 7.68
N ARG A 173 10.40 -5.72 6.60
CA ARG A 173 10.15 -5.29 5.21
C ARG A 173 11.08 -4.19 4.71
N SER A 174 12.29 -4.13 5.24
CA SER A 174 13.32 -3.18 4.81
C SER A 174 13.67 -3.37 3.33
N LEU A 175 13.72 -4.61 2.83
CA LEU A 175 14.07 -4.89 1.44
C LEU A 175 12.86 -4.77 0.51
N VAL A 176 11.80 -5.54 0.76
CA VAL A 176 10.69 -5.70 -0.21
C VAL A 176 9.70 -4.54 -0.22
N VAL A 177 9.58 -3.80 0.89
CA VAL A 177 8.71 -2.62 0.96
C VAL A 177 9.55 -1.36 0.79
N HIS A 178 10.47 -1.10 1.72
CA HIS A 178 11.13 0.20 1.78
C HIS A 178 12.17 0.40 0.68
N CYS A 179 13.16 -0.48 0.55
CA CYS A 179 14.18 -0.37 -0.49
C CYS A 179 13.54 -0.51 -1.88
N PHE A 180 12.76 -1.56 -2.11
CA PHE A 180 12.12 -1.77 -3.41
C PHE A 180 11.24 -0.57 -3.81
N GLY A 181 10.30 -0.13 -2.96
CA GLY A 181 9.42 1.00 -3.27
C GLY A 181 10.20 2.28 -3.54
N ALA A 182 11.22 2.59 -2.74
CA ALA A 182 12.04 3.77 -2.96
C ALA A 182 12.77 3.72 -4.32
N TYR A 183 13.43 2.61 -4.65
CA TYR A 183 14.16 2.47 -5.91
C TYR A 183 13.24 2.35 -7.13
N PHE A 184 12.09 1.68 -7.00
CA PHE A 184 11.07 1.60 -8.03
C PHE A 184 10.52 3.00 -8.33
N GLY A 185 10.17 3.76 -7.29
CA GLY A 185 9.72 5.15 -7.43
C GLY A 185 10.75 6.06 -8.07
N LEU A 186 12.03 5.95 -7.70
CA LEU A 186 13.13 6.70 -8.33
C LEU A 186 13.31 6.32 -9.81
N ALA A 187 13.24 5.03 -10.14
CA ALA A 187 13.33 4.56 -11.52
C ALA A 187 12.14 5.07 -12.35
N ALA A 188 10.93 4.98 -11.80
CA ALA A 188 9.72 5.53 -12.42
C ALA A 188 9.82 7.05 -12.61
N ALA A 189 10.36 7.79 -11.62
CA ALA A 189 10.57 9.23 -11.73
C ALA A 189 11.55 9.59 -12.86
N LYS A 190 12.59 8.76 -13.06
CA LYS A 190 13.54 8.93 -14.16
C LYS A 190 12.91 8.66 -15.53
N VAL A 191 12.06 7.63 -15.65
CA VAL A 191 11.35 7.31 -16.89
C VAL A 191 10.27 8.35 -17.21
N CYS A 192 9.54 8.81 -16.20
CA CYS A 192 8.49 9.83 -16.33
C CYS A 192 9.06 11.26 -16.44
N HIS A 193 10.38 11.43 -16.51
CA HIS A 193 11.00 12.74 -16.61
C HIS A 193 10.60 13.44 -17.92
N ARG A 194 9.76 14.47 -17.82
CA ARG A 194 9.50 15.40 -18.92
C ARG A 194 10.58 16.48 -18.95
N GLN A 195 11.09 16.76 -20.15
CA GLN A 195 12.10 17.79 -20.44
C GLN A 195 11.61 19.23 -20.22
N ASN A 196 10.33 19.41 -19.89
CA ASN A 196 9.76 20.66 -19.39
C ASN A 196 9.50 20.48 -17.89
N THR A 197 10.53 20.73 -17.09
CA THR A 197 10.41 20.83 -15.63
C THR A 197 9.28 21.81 -15.32
N MET A 198 8.31 21.39 -14.50
CA MET A 198 7.50 22.35 -13.76
C MET A 198 8.49 23.33 -13.15
N VAL A 199 8.37 24.61 -13.49
CA VAL A 199 8.99 25.66 -12.70
C VAL A 199 8.48 25.39 -11.30
N VAL A 200 9.39 24.99 -10.40
CA VAL A 200 9.10 24.96 -8.98
C VAL A 200 8.88 26.43 -8.65
N ASP A 201 7.64 26.90 -8.77
CA ASP A 201 7.26 28.19 -8.24
C ASP A 201 7.64 28.14 -6.76
N ASP A 202 8.19 29.23 -6.21
CA ASP A 202 8.51 29.38 -4.78
C ASP A 202 7.30 29.10 -3.84
N ASP A 203 6.12 28.90 -4.42
CA ASP A 203 4.83 28.58 -3.84
C ASP A 203 4.57 27.05 -3.70
N GLU A 204 5.53 26.18 -4.04
CA GLU A 204 5.59 24.77 -3.60
C GLU A 204 6.03 24.62 -2.13
N SER A 205 6.46 25.71 -1.50
CA SER A 205 6.74 25.76 -0.06
C SER A 205 5.50 25.35 0.76
N SER A 206 5.73 24.48 1.76
CA SER A 206 4.71 24.04 2.69
C SER A 206 4.14 25.24 3.46
N GLY A 207 2.81 25.30 3.57
CA GLY A 207 2.17 26.27 4.45
C GLY A 207 2.06 25.70 5.86
N HIS A 208 1.92 26.55 6.89
CA HIS A 208 1.82 26.10 8.28
C HIS A 208 0.81 24.96 8.51
N SER A 209 -0.36 25.01 7.88
CA SER A 209 -1.36 23.94 7.97
C SER A 209 -0.94 22.64 7.28
N SER A 210 -0.22 22.70 6.15
CA SER A 210 0.25 21.49 5.46
C SER A 210 1.42 20.83 6.20
N GLU A 211 2.25 21.62 6.89
CA GLU A 211 3.27 21.10 7.80
C GLU A 211 2.66 20.42 9.02
N LEU A 212 1.63 21.02 9.65
CA LEU A 212 0.92 20.41 10.76
C LEU A 212 0.24 19.09 10.36
N PHE A 213 -0.34 19.03 9.16
CA PHE A 213 -0.89 17.77 8.63
C PHE A 213 0.19 16.73 8.36
N ALA A 214 1.32 17.11 7.75
CA ALA A 214 2.44 16.20 7.57
C ALA A 214 2.96 15.66 8.91
N MET A 215 3.10 16.52 9.93
CA MET A 215 3.49 16.14 11.28
C MET A 215 2.50 15.18 11.94
N LEU A 216 1.19 15.39 11.73
CA LEU A 216 0.17 14.44 12.20
C LEU A 216 0.39 13.05 11.57
N GLY A 217 0.63 12.98 10.26
CA GLY A 217 0.97 11.73 9.57
C GLY A 217 2.22 11.08 10.13
N THR A 218 3.29 11.86 10.35
CA THR A 218 4.53 11.40 10.98
C THR A 218 4.29 10.80 12.35
N LEU A 219 3.45 11.40 13.19
CA LEU A 219 3.14 10.88 14.53
C LEU A 219 2.44 9.51 14.45
N PHE A 220 1.47 9.35 13.55
CA PHE A 220 0.81 8.05 13.35
C PHE A 220 1.77 6.97 12.87
N ILE A 221 2.66 7.31 11.93
CA ILE A 221 3.71 6.38 11.47
C ILE A 221 4.64 6.02 12.62
N TRP A 222 5.13 7.02 13.35
CA TRP A 222 6.07 6.80 14.44
C TRP A 222 5.46 5.96 15.57
N SER A 223 4.21 6.24 15.96
CA SER A 223 3.54 5.50 17.03
C SER A 223 3.25 4.03 16.67
N PHE A 224 2.97 3.74 15.40
CA PHE A 224 2.57 2.40 14.95
C PHE A 224 3.67 1.61 14.24
N PHE A 225 4.85 2.20 14.01
CA PHE A 225 5.99 1.53 13.39
C PHE A 225 6.43 0.24 14.11
N PRO A 226 6.44 0.17 15.47
CA PRO A 226 6.73 -1.09 16.16
C PRO A 226 5.77 -2.22 15.80
N SER A 227 4.47 -1.92 15.65
CA SER A 227 3.45 -2.87 15.18
C SER A 227 3.67 -3.26 13.72
N PHE A 228 4.08 -2.33 12.85
CA PHE A 228 4.45 -2.61 11.46
C PHE A 228 5.57 -3.66 11.34
N ASN A 229 6.67 -3.46 12.06
CA ASN A 229 7.81 -4.39 12.01
C ASN A 229 7.50 -5.77 12.62
N ALA A 230 6.57 -5.83 13.57
CA ALA A 230 6.18 -7.08 14.23
C ALA A 230 5.00 -7.78 13.53
N GLY A 231 4.15 -7.06 12.79
CA GLY A 231 2.86 -7.55 12.29
C GLY A 231 2.96 -8.65 11.24
N SER A 232 4.08 -8.69 10.51
CA SER A 232 4.32 -9.74 9.50
C SER A 232 4.92 -11.03 10.09
N ILE A 233 5.35 -11.02 11.35
CA ILE A 233 5.88 -12.20 12.04
C ILE A 233 4.69 -13.08 12.47
N PRO A 234 4.73 -14.42 12.33
CA PRO A 234 3.63 -15.29 12.74
C PRO A 234 3.32 -15.23 14.26
N HIS A 235 2.03 -15.27 14.62
CA HIS A 235 1.59 -15.26 16.03
C HIS A 235 2.09 -16.48 16.82
N SER A 236 2.37 -17.59 16.12
CA SER A 236 2.98 -18.79 16.71
C SER A 236 4.39 -18.54 17.28
N THR A 237 4.99 -17.36 17.04
CA THR A 237 6.32 -16.97 17.54
C THR A 237 6.26 -15.68 18.39
N PRO A 238 5.57 -15.69 19.55
CA PRO A 238 5.33 -14.48 20.34
C PRO A 238 6.61 -13.78 20.81
N GLU A 239 7.66 -14.55 21.12
CA GLU A 239 8.97 -14.01 21.51
C GLU A 239 9.65 -13.19 20.40
N MET A 240 9.47 -13.58 19.14
CA MET A 240 10.02 -12.84 18.00
C MET A 240 9.26 -11.54 17.78
N ARG A 241 7.92 -11.58 17.87
CA ARG A 241 7.07 -10.37 17.81
C ARG A 241 7.42 -9.38 18.90
N HIS A 242 7.55 -9.84 20.13
CA HIS A 242 7.90 -9.00 21.27
C HIS A 242 9.27 -8.33 21.07
N ARG A 243 10.29 -9.08 20.65
CA ARG A 243 11.61 -8.51 20.35
C ARG A 243 11.58 -7.53 19.18
N ALA A 244 10.85 -7.83 18.11
CA ALA A 244 10.71 -6.93 16.97
C ALA A 244 10.08 -5.60 17.38
N PHE A 245 9.02 -5.65 18.20
CA PHE A 245 8.36 -4.47 18.74
C PHE A 245 9.34 -3.63 19.59
N LEU A 246 9.97 -4.22 20.60
CA LEU A 246 10.89 -3.52 21.49
C LEU A 246 12.08 -2.92 20.73
N ASN A 247 12.73 -3.71 19.87
CA ASN A 247 13.89 -3.22 19.10
C ASN A 247 13.50 -2.10 18.15
N SER A 248 12.32 -2.15 17.54
CA SER A 248 11.83 -1.06 16.67
C SER A 248 11.62 0.23 17.46
N TYR A 249 10.96 0.14 18.62
CA TYR A 249 10.75 1.30 19.47
C TYR A 249 12.07 1.89 19.96
N LEU A 250 13.00 1.06 20.45
CA LEU A 250 14.31 1.51 20.90
C LEU A 250 15.10 2.17 19.76
N ALA A 251 15.07 1.62 18.55
CA ALA A 251 15.73 2.19 17.37
C ALA A 251 15.18 3.56 16.94
N MET A 252 14.00 3.95 17.42
CA MET A 252 13.34 5.22 17.09
C MET A 252 13.50 6.29 18.17
N VAL A 253 13.76 5.89 19.41
CA VAL A 253 13.93 6.78 20.57
C VAL A 253 15.40 7.07 20.86
N TYR A 254 16.31 6.15 20.51
CA TYR A 254 17.76 6.33 20.59
C TYR A 254 18.34 6.86 19.28
#